data_AF-A0A7V6BXE3-F1
#
_entry.id   AF-A0A7V6BXE3-F1
#
_cell.length_a   1.000
_cell.length_b   1.000
_cell.length_c   1.000
_cell.angle_alpha   90.00
_cell.angle_beta   90.00
_cell.angle_gamma   90.00
#
_symmetry.space_group_name_H-M   'P 1'
#
loop_
_entity.id
_entity.type
_entity.pdbx_description
1 polymer ?
#
loop_
_entity_poly.entity_id
_entity_poly.type
_entity_poly.pdbx_seq_one_letter_code
_entity_poly.pdbx_strand_id
1 'polypeptide(L)'
;MKYKIIGLVMLFLGVCFAQAPAASLRDRVLSDVTISGTEQEVVIHVSFNFPVRYLRHYPLEFGKELNIQLDPIVAGGEELAGLKKRESFSAPDDNPAGLVRVDYEGSDLIKPTVRILLDRNRNYDVRQGEDFRSLMVVLSREGEDEAGREIASPTRVTTGPQEPGTMSAQRQEELRSQGEAAMAAKEYMRAILIYTELLDAPDPAARELAQFELATAREYKEHLAHARAEYKNYLETYPEGRHAEQARARLKALMGDRPIWLGTTEDIAAEGPPEYEYFGSASVYYDRDESMYEDGEEVENLSSLTTGFDATWRSRSDTFAVEAVAIGSYELSFLDDRDDLTRVNRFYIDLKDAGENFVSRVGRQSSSKGGVLTRFDGAQLGYLLTEKVRANLVAGFPVNLPYDDLETDRYFYGVNFDLGRFAGHWDFNTYIINQIADDVDDRRAVGAEGRYIGRNGSFYSLLDFDILYDEVSVFLFTGNYLLPNDRTRINVLADFRGVPLLSKHQQCIDRPGFPFAGRAGGIPRRG
;
A
#
# COMPACT_ATOMS: atom_id res chain seq x y z
N MET A 1 -10.18 -26.75 34.94
CA MET A 1 -10.45 -25.54 34.11
C MET A 1 -9.13 -24.86 33.67
N LYS A 2 -8.22 -25.58 33.00
CA LYS A 2 -6.98 -24.99 32.43
C LYS A 2 -6.68 -25.44 30.98
N TYR A 3 -7.55 -26.23 30.36
CA TYR A 3 -7.38 -26.74 28.99
C TYR A 3 -8.51 -26.36 28.03
N LYS A 4 -9.41 -25.44 28.43
CA LYS A 4 -10.52 -24.99 27.57
C LYS A 4 -10.22 -23.71 26.78
N ILE A 5 -9.13 -23.01 27.06
CA ILE A 5 -8.75 -21.77 26.37
C ILE A 5 -7.81 -22.05 25.19
N ILE A 6 -6.95 -23.08 25.28
CA ILE A 6 -6.05 -23.49 24.18
C ILE A 6 -6.84 -24.14 23.03
N GLY A 7 -7.97 -24.80 23.33
CA GLY A 7 -8.85 -25.38 22.32
C GLY A 7 -9.72 -24.38 21.55
N LEU A 8 -9.87 -23.14 22.04
CA LEU A 8 -10.68 -22.11 21.37
C LEU A 8 -9.88 -21.37 20.29
N VAL A 9 -8.56 -21.27 20.45
CA VAL A 9 -7.66 -20.67 19.44
C VAL A 9 -7.46 -21.61 18.24
N MET A 10 -7.49 -22.94 18.44
CA MET A 10 -7.46 -23.90 17.32
C MET A 10 -8.80 -24.05 16.57
N LEU A 11 -9.93 -23.63 17.15
CA LEU A 11 -11.25 -23.81 16.53
C LEU A 11 -11.57 -22.72 15.49
N PHE A 12 -10.88 -21.58 15.50
CA PHE A 12 -11.07 -20.52 14.49
C PHE A 12 -10.26 -20.73 13.20
N LEU A 13 -9.44 -21.80 13.11
CA LEU A 13 -8.70 -22.16 11.90
C LEU A 13 -9.48 -23.07 10.93
N GLY A 14 -10.69 -23.49 11.29
CA GLY A 14 -11.54 -24.32 10.45
C GLY A 14 -12.76 -23.56 9.98
N VAL A 15 -13.00 -23.58 8.65
CA VAL A 15 -14.21 -23.16 7.91
C VAL A 15 -14.12 -21.77 7.25
N CYS A 16 -13.48 -21.72 6.07
CA CYS A 16 -14.15 -21.54 4.76
C CYS A 16 -13.10 -21.36 3.66
N PHE A 17 -12.78 -22.44 2.93
CA PHE A 17 -12.04 -22.37 1.68
C PHE A 17 -13.00 -21.88 0.57
N ALA A 18 -12.95 -20.59 0.27
CA ALA A 18 -13.29 -20.10 -1.06
C ALA A 18 -11.95 -19.80 -1.76
N GLN A 19 -11.71 -20.45 -2.89
CA GLN A 19 -10.50 -20.25 -3.68
C GLN A 19 -10.48 -18.84 -4.28
N ALA A 20 -9.72 -17.95 -3.65
CA ALA A 20 -9.20 -16.75 -4.27
C ALA A 20 -7.71 -16.98 -4.60
N PRO A 21 -7.20 -16.53 -5.76
CA PRO A 21 -5.77 -16.59 -6.03
C PRO A 21 -5.04 -15.59 -5.11
N ALA A 22 -4.28 -16.11 -4.15
CA ALA A 22 -3.57 -15.32 -3.14
C ALA A 22 -2.08 -15.25 -3.46
N ALA A 23 -1.47 -14.06 -3.41
CA ALA A 23 -0.05 -13.75 -3.64
C ALA A 23 0.88 -14.27 -2.51
N SER A 24 2.19 -14.44 -2.79
CA SER A 24 3.18 -15.13 -1.94
C SER A 24 3.79 -14.27 -0.84
N LEU A 25 4.04 -14.89 0.31
CA LEU A 25 4.62 -14.27 1.50
C LEU A 25 6.07 -14.75 1.71
N ARG A 26 7.00 -14.14 0.98
CA ARG A 26 8.42 -14.03 1.36
C ARG A 26 8.88 -12.60 1.08
N ASP A 27 9.42 -11.90 2.08
CA ASP A 27 9.80 -10.48 2.12
C ASP A 27 8.96 -9.55 1.23
N ARG A 28 7.86 -9.04 1.82
CA ARG A 28 6.95 -8.09 1.19
C ARG A 28 7.61 -6.73 0.94
N VAL A 29 7.50 -6.27 -0.29
CA VAL A 29 7.76 -4.93 -0.79
C VAL A 29 6.72 -3.95 -0.28
N LEU A 30 5.43 -4.31 -0.39
CA LEU A 30 4.33 -3.50 0.11
C LEU A 30 4.20 -3.68 1.62
N SER A 31 4.22 -2.57 2.36
CA SER A 31 4.11 -2.56 3.81
C SER A 31 2.68 -2.40 4.28
N ASP A 32 1.89 -1.56 3.62
CA ASP A 32 0.47 -1.34 3.93
C ASP A 32 -0.20 -0.59 2.77
N VAL A 33 -1.52 -0.70 2.65
CA VAL A 33 -2.32 0.15 1.76
C VAL A 33 -3.49 0.71 2.55
N THR A 34 -3.47 2.02 2.79
CA THR A 34 -4.55 2.73 3.49
C THR A 34 -5.25 3.68 2.55
N ILE A 35 -6.52 3.95 2.84
CA ILE A 35 -7.31 4.93 2.10
C ILE A 35 -7.75 5.99 3.09
N SER A 36 -7.34 7.23 2.85
CA SER A 36 -7.74 8.40 3.62
C SER A 36 -8.57 9.32 2.74
N GLY A 37 -9.33 10.24 3.32
CA GLY A 37 -10.11 11.18 2.53
C GLY A 37 -10.49 12.42 3.31
N THR A 38 -10.58 13.55 2.62
CA THR A 38 -11.20 14.78 3.10
C THR A 38 -12.56 14.95 2.42
N GLU A 39 -13.25 16.08 2.64
CA GLU A 39 -14.49 16.38 1.92
C GLU A 39 -14.29 16.47 0.40
N GLN A 40 -13.10 16.86 -0.07
CA GLN A 40 -12.81 17.16 -1.49
C GLN A 40 -11.96 16.10 -2.21
N GLU A 41 -11.08 15.39 -1.50
CA GLU A 41 -10.14 14.41 -2.10
C GLU A 41 -10.15 13.09 -1.35
N VAL A 42 -9.91 11.98 -2.06
CA VAL A 42 -9.70 10.64 -1.50
C VAL A 42 -8.28 10.20 -1.88
N VAL A 43 -7.46 9.81 -0.91
CA VAL A 43 -6.05 9.46 -1.13
C VAL A 43 -5.82 7.99 -0.82
N ILE A 44 -5.31 7.24 -1.80
CA ILE A 44 -4.77 5.90 -1.59
C ILE A 44 -3.30 6.04 -1.20
N HIS A 45 -2.93 5.63 0.01
CA HIS A 45 -1.56 5.56 0.48
C HIS A 45 -1.03 4.15 0.33
N VAL A 46 -0.11 3.95 -0.62
CA VAL A 46 0.61 2.69 -0.81
C VAL A 46 1.96 2.81 -0.10
N SER A 47 2.17 2.06 0.97
CA SER A 47 3.40 2.09 1.76
C SER A 47 4.32 0.91 1.43
N PHE A 48 5.62 1.10 1.59
CA PHE A 48 6.69 0.16 1.24
C PHE A 48 7.59 -0.13 2.44
N ASN A 49 8.18 -1.33 2.48
CA ASN A 49 9.10 -1.73 3.56
C ASN A 49 10.54 -1.22 3.35
N PHE A 50 10.83 -0.65 2.18
CA PHE A 50 12.10 0.00 1.84
C PHE A 50 11.83 1.33 1.13
N PRO A 51 12.80 2.26 1.07
CA PRO A 51 12.59 3.52 0.41
C PRO A 51 12.48 3.36 -1.12
N VAL A 52 11.47 3.99 -1.70
CA VAL A 52 11.18 4.02 -3.14
C VAL A 52 11.13 5.46 -3.63
N ARG A 53 11.53 5.65 -4.88
CA ARG A 53 11.38 6.89 -5.61
C ARG A 53 10.39 6.72 -6.75
N TYR A 54 9.33 7.52 -6.73
CA TYR A 54 8.41 7.70 -7.84
C TYR A 54 9.17 8.26 -9.06
N LEU A 55 9.06 7.59 -10.21
CA LEU A 55 9.64 8.06 -11.47
C LEU A 55 8.59 8.70 -12.36
N ARG A 56 7.54 7.95 -12.68
CA ARG A 56 6.45 8.33 -13.59
C ARG A 56 5.27 7.38 -13.44
N HIS A 57 4.13 7.72 -14.02
CA HIS A 57 3.01 6.80 -14.17
C HIS A 57 2.31 6.97 -15.52
N TYR A 58 1.50 5.98 -15.89
CA TYR A 58 0.62 6.02 -17.06
C TYR A 58 -0.68 5.23 -16.79
N PRO A 59 -1.85 5.69 -17.25
CA PRO A 59 -2.14 7.02 -17.84
C PRO A 59 -1.84 8.17 -16.86
N LEU A 60 -1.82 9.41 -17.34
CA LEU A 60 -1.27 10.56 -16.58
C LEU A 60 -2.23 11.16 -15.56
N GLU A 61 -3.54 11.14 -15.84
CA GLU A 61 -4.50 11.91 -15.03
C GLU A 61 -5.85 11.21 -14.91
N PHE A 62 -6.19 10.25 -15.79
CA PHE A 62 -7.52 9.65 -15.84
C PHE A 62 -7.50 8.20 -16.28
N GLY A 63 -8.28 7.37 -15.58
CA GLY A 63 -8.51 5.99 -15.97
C GLY A 63 -8.93 5.10 -14.81
N LYS A 64 -9.28 3.86 -15.12
CA LYS A 64 -9.58 2.80 -14.15
C LYS A 64 -8.34 2.03 -13.69
N GLU A 65 -7.25 2.20 -14.42
CA GLU A 65 -5.98 1.57 -14.14
C GLU A 65 -4.88 2.61 -14.27
N LEU A 66 -3.92 2.60 -13.34
CA LEU A 66 -2.68 3.33 -13.49
C LEU A 66 -1.48 2.43 -13.15
N ASN A 67 -0.43 2.57 -13.95
CA ASN A 67 0.84 1.87 -13.81
C ASN A 67 1.91 2.87 -13.41
N ILE A 68 2.43 2.74 -12.19
CA ILE A 68 3.38 3.66 -11.57
C ILE A 68 4.76 3.01 -11.58
N GLN A 69 5.72 3.61 -12.26
CA GLN A 69 7.10 3.13 -12.29
C GLN A 69 7.91 3.74 -11.14
N LEU A 70 8.66 2.89 -10.44
CA LEU A 70 9.42 3.22 -9.24
C LEU A 70 10.90 2.91 -9.41
N ASP A 71 11.71 3.55 -8.58
CA ASP A 71 13.13 3.25 -8.40
C ASP A 71 13.40 2.97 -6.92
N PRO A 72 13.70 1.73 -6.55
CA PRO A 72 14.11 1.39 -5.19
C PRO A 72 15.40 2.12 -4.80
N ILE A 73 15.45 2.67 -3.60
CA ILE A 73 16.65 3.30 -3.04
C ILE A 73 17.29 2.27 -2.09
N VAL A 74 18.10 1.39 -2.67
CA VAL A 74 18.65 0.21 -2.01
C VAL A 74 19.96 0.52 -1.28
N ALA A 75 20.14 -0.03 -0.07
CA ALA A 75 21.35 0.11 0.75
C ALA A 75 22.35 -1.05 0.60
N GLY A 76 21.99 -2.17 -0.05
CA GLY A 76 22.87 -3.34 -0.21
C GLY A 76 22.37 -4.42 -1.18
N GLY A 77 23.18 -5.46 -1.40
CA GLY A 77 22.94 -6.52 -2.39
C GLY A 77 21.77 -7.46 -2.10
N GLU A 78 21.48 -7.75 -0.83
CA GLU A 78 20.39 -8.67 -0.45
C GLU A 78 18.99 -8.05 -0.58
N GLU A 79 18.86 -6.73 -0.38
CA GLU A 79 17.61 -6.00 -0.62
C GLU A 79 17.18 -6.09 -2.10
N LEU A 80 18.12 -6.24 -3.06
CA LEU A 80 17.82 -6.43 -4.49
C LEU A 80 17.11 -7.75 -4.79
N ALA A 81 17.32 -8.81 -4.01
CA ALA A 81 16.62 -10.09 -4.23
C ALA A 81 15.14 -9.99 -3.81
N GLY A 82 14.84 -9.23 -2.75
CA GLY A 82 13.48 -8.93 -2.30
C GLY A 82 12.65 -8.12 -3.30
N LEU A 83 13.33 -7.31 -4.14
CA LEU A 83 12.70 -6.40 -5.10
C LEU A 83 12.19 -7.08 -6.37
N LYS A 84 12.66 -8.29 -6.68
CA LYS A 84 12.33 -9.02 -7.92
C LYS A 84 11.09 -9.90 -7.76
N LYS A 85 9.99 -9.33 -7.26
CA LYS A 85 8.81 -10.08 -6.82
C LYS A 85 7.51 -9.51 -7.37
N ARG A 86 6.46 -10.33 -7.26
CA ARG A 86 5.07 -9.93 -7.51
C ARG A 86 4.28 -9.98 -6.21
N GLU A 87 3.64 -8.87 -5.88
CA GLU A 87 2.75 -8.77 -4.71
C GLU A 87 1.42 -8.20 -5.12
N SER A 88 0.38 -8.58 -4.41
CA SER A 88 -0.96 -8.08 -4.63
C SER A 88 -1.63 -7.80 -3.30
N PHE A 89 -2.26 -6.63 -3.20
CA PHE A 89 -3.06 -6.21 -2.07
C PHE A 89 -4.48 -5.94 -2.56
N SER A 90 -5.45 -6.66 -2.00
CA SER A 90 -6.88 -6.42 -2.25
C SER A 90 -7.42 -5.43 -1.23
N ALA A 91 -8.16 -4.43 -1.70
CA ALA A 91 -8.80 -3.47 -0.80
C ALA A 91 -10.17 -4.01 -0.31
N PRO A 92 -10.71 -3.51 0.81
CA PRO A 92 -12.05 -3.84 1.26
C PRO A 92 -13.11 -3.51 0.21
N ASP A 93 -14.13 -4.36 0.12
CA ASP A 93 -15.34 -4.08 -0.65
C ASP A 93 -16.02 -2.83 -0.06
N ASP A 94 -16.39 -1.87 -0.91
CA ASP A 94 -16.98 -0.55 -0.54
C ASP A 94 -16.04 0.48 0.09
N ASN A 95 -14.85 0.67 -0.51
CA ASN A 95 -13.94 1.77 -0.15
C ASN A 95 -14.17 3.05 -1.00
N PRO A 96 -13.83 4.26 -0.51
CA PRO A 96 -14.24 5.54 -1.13
C PRO A 96 -13.46 5.83 -2.40
N ALA A 97 -12.28 5.22 -2.51
CA ALA A 97 -11.39 5.36 -3.64
C ALA A 97 -11.90 4.53 -4.83
N GLY A 98 -12.79 3.57 -4.60
CA GLY A 98 -13.10 2.54 -5.58
C GLY A 98 -11.88 1.66 -5.86
N LEU A 99 -10.93 1.56 -4.94
CA LEU A 99 -9.74 0.73 -5.10
C LEU A 99 -10.16 -0.74 -5.12
N VAL A 100 -9.79 -1.46 -6.16
CA VAL A 100 -10.00 -2.91 -6.24
C VAL A 100 -8.74 -3.62 -5.76
N ARG A 101 -7.59 -3.22 -6.30
CA ARG A 101 -6.33 -3.91 -6.05
C ARG A 101 -5.11 -3.04 -6.29
N VAL A 102 -4.04 -3.32 -5.56
CA VAL A 102 -2.69 -2.79 -5.77
C VAL A 102 -1.76 -3.97 -6.06
N ASP A 103 -1.16 -3.99 -7.24
CA ASP A 103 -0.20 -5.02 -7.65
C ASP A 103 1.20 -4.40 -7.76
N TYR A 104 2.20 -4.97 -7.09
CA TYR A 104 3.61 -4.65 -7.30
C TYR A 104 4.24 -5.72 -8.20
N GLU A 105 5.06 -5.29 -9.16
CA GLU A 105 5.85 -6.16 -10.02
C GLU A 105 7.28 -5.61 -10.17
N GLY A 106 8.27 -6.36 -9.71
CA GLY A 106 9.68 -6.09 -9.93
C GLY A 106 10.38 -7.23 -10.69
N SER A 107 11.38 -6.89 -11.50
CA SER A 107 12.16 -7.85 -12.29
C SER A 107 13.60 -7.35 -12.52
N ASP A 108 14.46 -8.22 -13.06
CA ASP A 108 15.83 -7.85 -13.47
C ASP A 108 15.91 -7.00 -14.74
N LEU A 109 14.86 -7.02 -15.55
CA LEU A 109 14.86 -6.42 -16.89
C LEU A 109 14.11 -5.08 -16.94
N ILE A 110 13.26 -4.82 -15.95
CA ILE A 110 12.34 -3.68 -15.93
C ILE A 110 12.34 -3.05 -14.53
N LYS A 111 12.40 -1.72 -14.48
CA LYS A 111 12.23 -0.96 -13.22
C LYS A 111 10.89 -1.33 -12.57
N PRO A 112 10.85 -1.52 -11.24
CA PRO A 112 9.64 -1.96 -10.56
C PRO A 112 8.42 -1.09 -10.85
N THR A 113 7.25 -1.72 -10.91
CA THR A 113 5.98 -1.08 -11.24
C THR A 113 4.94 -1.42 -10.20
N VAL A 114 4.16 -0.42 -9.78
CA VAL A 114 2.95 -0.58 -8.99
C VAL A 114 1.74 -0.27 -9.86
N ARG A 115 0.88 -1.26 -10.05
CA ARG A 115 -0.37 -1.15 -10.78
C ARG A 115 -1.52 -0.98 -9.78
N ILE A 116 -2.26 0.10 -9.93
CA ILE A 116 -3.46 0.40 -9.15
C ILE A 116 -4.66 0.14 -10.04
N LEU A 117 -5.55 -0.74 -9.60
CA LEU A 117 -6.81 -1.03 -10.27
C LEU A 117 -7.95 -0.43 -9.45
N LEU A 118 -8.71 0.46 -10.08
CA LEU A 118 -9.93 1.05 -9.55
C LEU A 118 -11.16 0.31 -10.10
N ASP A 119 -12.33 0.52 -9.53
CA ASP A 119 -13.59 -0.08 -9.94
C ASP A 119 -14.25 0.70 -11.09
N ARG A 120 -13.91 1.99 -11.22
CA ARG A 120 -14.37 2.95 -12.24
C ARG A 120 -13.23 3.88 -12.68
N ASN A 121 -13.43 4.57 -13.81
CA ASN A 121 -12.49 5.61 -14.22
C ASN A 121 -12.56 6.79 -13.25
N ARG A 122 -11.39 7.31 -12.83
CA ARG A 122 -11.28 8.45 -11.93
C ARG A 122 -10.19 9.39 -12.43
N ASN A 123 -10.33 10.68 -12.11
CA ASN A 123 -9.19 11.59 -12.15
C ASN A 123 -8.27 11.26 -10.98
N TYR A 124 -6.97 11.18 -11.24
CA TYR A 124 -5.96 10.92 -10.22
C TYR A 124 -4.71 11.78 -10.43
N ASP A 125 -4.06 12.10 -9.33
CA ASP A 125 -2.70 12.62 -9.30
C ASP A 125 -1.83 11.70 -8.42
N VAL A 126 -0.69 11.29 -8.95
CA VAL A 126 0.25 10.41 -8.24
C VAL A 126 1.39 11.24 -7.68
N ARG A 127 1.53 11.18 -6.35
CA ARG A 127 2.55 11.90 -5.59
C ARG A 127 3.47 10.92 -4.88
N GLN A 128 4.74 11.31 -4.80
CA GLN A 128 5.68 10.66 -3.89
C GLN A 128 5.21 10.91 -2.46
N GLY A 129 5.09 9.84 -1.69
CA GLY A 129 4.82 9.89 -0.28
C GLY A 129 5.95 10.57 0.48
N GLU A 130 5.55 11.28 1.52
CA GLU A 130 6.36 12.12 2.40
C GLU A 130 7.61 11.42 2.98
N ASP A 131 7.50 10.15 3.27
CA ASP A 131 8.50 9.30 3.92
C ASP A 131 9.49 8.63 2.95
N PHE A 132 9.37 8.89 1.63
CA PHE A 132 10.08 8.14 0.58
C PHE A 132 9.89 6.64 0.68
N ARG A 133 8.87 6.19 1.41
CA ARG A 133 8.48 4.81 1.65
C ARG A 133 6.98 4.66 1.41
N SER A 134 6.36 5.61 0.72
CA SER A 134 4.97 5.55 0.33
C SER A 134 4.72 6.27 -1.00
N LEU A 135 3.61 5.97 -1.64
CA LEU A 135 3.03 6.68 -2.78
C LEU A 135 1.62 7.10 -2.40
N MET A 136 1.23 8.28 -2.86
CA MET A 136 -0.13 8.78 -2.69
C MET A 136 -0.79 8.85 -4.07
N VAL A 137 -1.92 8.18 -4.24
CA VAL A 137 -2.80 8.37 -5.40
C VAL A 137 -3.98 9.19 -4.92
N VAL A 138 -3.97 10.47 -5.26
CA VAL A 138 -4.99 11.45 -4.88
C VAL A 138 -6.09 11.40 -5.95
N LEU A 139 -7.32 11.13 -5.53
CA LEU A 139 -8.51 11.03 -6.36
C LEU A 139 -9.45 12.17 -6.00
N SER A 140 -10.02 12.86 -6.97
CA SER A 140 -11.09 13.83 -6.72
C SER A 140 -12.35 13.10 -6.24
N ARG A 141 -13.00 13.61 -5.18
CA ARG A 141 -14.34 13.13 -4.79
C ARG A 141 -15.37 13.71 -5.75
N GLU A 142 -16.34 12.90 -6.19
CA GLU A 142 -17.40 13.34 -7.12
C GLU A 142 -18.13 14.58 -6.55
N GLY A 143 -17.92 15.75 -7.16
CA GLY A 143 -18.52 17.01 -6.73
C GLY A 143 -17.84 18.29 -7.23
N GLU A 144 -16.53 18.31 -7.48
CA GLU A 144 -15.83 19.50 -8.02
C GLU A 144 -14.72 19.08 -9.01
N ASP A 145 -15.12 18.76 -10.24
CA ASP A 145 -14.20 18.71 -11.40
C ASP A 145 -14.91 19.22 -12.68
N GLU A 146 -15.86 20.15 -12.54
CA GLU A 146 -16.36 20.95 -13.69
C GLU A 146 -15.90 22.43 -13.66
N ALA A 147 -15.10 22.86 -12.68
CA ALA A 147 -14.68 24.26 -12.59
C ALA A 147 -13.16 24.42 -12.45
N GLY A 148 -12.46 24.19 -13.56
CA GLY A 148 -11.26 24.95 -13.89
C GLY A 148 -9.93 24.31 -13.53
N ARG A 149 -9.37 23.58 -14.50
CA ARG A 149 -7.96 23.71 -14.92
C ARG A 149 -7.77 23.12 -16.31
N GLU A 150 -7.97 23.99 -17.28
CA GLU A 150 -7.48 23.84 -18.63
C GLU A 150 -5.95 24.06 -18.63
N ILE A 151 -5.13 23.01 -18.78
CA ILE A 151 -3.73 23.14 -19.23
C ILE A 151 -3.41 22.12 -20.34
N ALA A 152 -3.70 22.55 -21.57
CA ALA A 152 -2.82 22.51 -22.74
C ALA A 152 -1.91 21.28 -22.97
N SER A 153 -2.41 20.35 -23.78
CA SER A 153 -1.61 19.66 -24.82
C SER A 153 -1.27 20.64 -25.97
N PRO A 154 -0.14 20.45 -26.68
CA PRO A 154 0.45 21.50 -27.52
C PRO A 154 -0.35 21.74 -28.81
N THR A 155 -0.51 23.03 -29.12
CA THR A 155 -0.84 23.63 -30.42
C THR A 155 -1.94 22.96 -31.25
N ARG A 156 -3.16 23.43 -31.01
CA ARG A 156 -4.26 23.40 -31.97
C ARG A 156 -3.87 24.22 -33.20
N VAL A 157 -3.75 23.59 -34.37
CA VAL A 157 -4.05 24.28 -35.63
C VAL A 157 -5.57 24.36 -35.71
N THR A 158 -6.05 25.59 -35.86
CA THR A 158 -7.45 26.02 -35.84
C THR A 158 -8.33 25.33 -36.88
N THR A 159 -9.49 24.83 -36.43
CA THR A 159 -10.78 24.92 -37.16
C THR A 159 -11.93 24.96 -36.14
N GLY A 160 -12.97 25.72 -36.48
CA GLY A 160 -14.08 26.12 -35.62
C GLY A 160 -15.11 25.01 -35.29
N PRO A 161 -16.30 25.40 -34.81
CA PRO A 161 -17.24 24.49 -34.14
C PRO A 161 -17.84 23.46 -35.10
N GLN A 162 -17.91 22.19 -34.69
CA GLN A 162 -18.69 21.16 -35.37
C GLN A 162 -19.73 20.53 -34.43
N GLU A 163 -20.93 20.44 -34.99
CA GLU A 163 -22.20 19.89 -34.52
C GLU A 163 -22.18 18.37 -34.23
N PRO A 164 -23.24 17.82 -33.58
CA PRO A 164 -23.31 16.42 -33.19
C PRO A 164 -23.61 15.48 -34.36
N GLY A 165 -22.93 14.32 -34.40
CA GLY A 165 -23.41 13.14 -35.12
C GLY A 165 -22.33 12.35 -35.89
N THR A 166 -22.11 11.08 -35.50
CA THR A 166 -21.43 10.08 -36.33
C THR A 166 -22.04 8.68 -36.27
N MET A 167 -23.30 8.51 -35.83
CA MET A 167 -24.01 7.22 -35.94
C MET A 167 -25.17 7.33 -36.92
N SER A 168 -25.15 6.53 -37.99
CA SER A 168 -26.25 6.48 -38.96
C SER A 168 -27.52 5.92 -38.33
N ALA A 169 -28.70 6.35 -38.80
CA ALA A 169 -29.99 5.82 -38.32
C ALA A 169 -30.10 4.29 -38.53
N GLN A 170 -29.48 3.75 -39.58
CA GLN A 170 -29.40 2.31 -39.82
C GLN A 170 -28.58 1.59 -38.74
N ARG A 171 -27.43 2.16 -38.35
CA ARG A 171 -26.57 1.58 -37.30
C ARG A 171 -27.24 1.62 -35.92
N GLN A 172 -28.00 2.67 -35.63
CA GLN A 172 -28.77 2.77 -34.39
C GLN A 172 -29.83 1.68 -34.28
N GLU A 173 -30.59 1.45 -35.35
CA GLU A 173 -31.61 0.40 -35.39
C GLU A 173 -30.98 -1.01 -35.33
N GLU A 174 -29.83 -1.21 -35.98
CA GLU A 174 -29.06 -2.45 -35.86
C GLU A 174 -28.61 -2.71 -34.41
N LEU A 175 -28.03 -1.74 -33.74
CA LEU A 175 -27.58 -1.87 -32.35
C LEU A 175 -28.76 -2.11 -31.41
N ARG A 176 -29.87 -1.43 -31.63
CA ARG A 176 -31.10 -1.67 -30.86
C ARG A 176 -31.57 -3.12 -31.00
N SER A 177 -31.70 -3.61 -32.23
CA SER A 177 -32.12 -4.99 -32.49
C SER A 177 -31.14 -6.02 -31.92
N GLN A 178 -29.83 -5.76 -32.04
CA GLN A 178 -28.79 -6.64 -31.50
C GLN A 178 -28.79 -6.66 -29.96
N GLY A 179 -29.02 -5.52 -29.32
CA GLY A 179 -29.11 -5.40 -27.86
C GLY A 179 -30.30 -6.20 -27.32
N GLU A 180 -31.47 -6.04 -27.95
CA GLU A 180 -32.69 -6.78 -27.60
C GLU A 180 -32.48 -8.30 -27.77
N ALA A 181 -31.84 -8.73 -28.87
CA ALA A 181 -31.50 -10.13 -29.10
C ALA A 181 -30.49 -10.68 -28.07
N ALA A 182 -29.47 -9.89 -27.70
CA ALA A 182 -28.48 -10.28 -26.69
C ALA A 182 -29.10 -10.40 -25.29
N MET A 183 -30.03 -9.51 -24.93
CA MET A 183 -30.81 -9.60 -23.70
C MET A 183 -31.69 -10.85 -23.67
N ALA A 184 -32.38 -11.16 -24.78
CA ALA A 184 -33.20 -12.37 -24.91
C ALA A 184 -32.37 -13.66 -24.84
N ALA A 185 -31.16 -13.66 -25.40
CA ALA A 185 -30.21 -14.77 -25.36
C ALA A 185 -29.47 -14.89 -24.01
N LYS A 186 -29.70 -13.98 -23.05
CA LYS A 186 -28.95 -13.86 -21.77
C LYS A 186 -27.45 -13.61 -21.93
N GLU A 187 -27.03 -13.08 -23.07
CA GLU A 187 -25.65 -12.65 -23.33
C GLU A 187 -25.41 -11.26 -22.75
N TYR A 188 -25.56 -11.09 -21.43
CA TYR A 188 -25.62 -9.78 -20.79
C TYR A 188 -24.37 -8.92 -20.98
N MET A 189 -23.17 -9.52 -21.04
CA MET A 189 -21.93 -8.80 -21.36
C MET A 189 -21.96 -8.18 -22.75
N ARG A 190 -22.52 -8.92 -23.72
CA ARG A 190 -22.66 -8.44 -25.10
C ARG A 190 -23.72 -7.34 -25.17
N ALA A 191 -24.84 -7.49 -24.46
CA ALA A 191 -25.85 -6.47 -24.34
C ALA A 191 -25.31 -5.16 -23.73
N ILE A 192 -24.48 -5.25 -22.68
CA ILE A 192 -23.82 -4.09 -22.06
C ILE A 192 -22.99 -3.32 -23.09
N LEU A 193 -22.17 -4.01 -23.88
CA LEU A 193 -21.34 -3.36 -24.91
C LEU A 193 -22.21 -2.69 -25.99
N ILE A 194 -23.25 -3.38 -26.46
CA ILE A 194 -24.15 -2.88 -27.50
C ILE A 194 -24.92 -1.64 -27.01
N TYR A 195 -25.47 -1.66 -25.80
CA TYR A 195 -26.20 -0.50 -25.26
C TYR A 195 -25.27 0.65 -24.88
N THR A 196 -24.02 0.37 -24.49
CA THR A 196 -23.01 1.42 -24.30
C THR A 196 -22.73 2.14 -25.62
N GLU A 197 -22.60 1.41 -26.74
CA GLU A 197 -22.45 2.01 -28.08
C GLU A 197 -23.72 2.78 -28.51
N LEU A 198 -24.91 2.31 -28.13
CA LEU A 198 -26.18 2.98 -28.48
C LEU A 198 -26.40 4.31 -27.70
N LEU A 199 -25.67 4.56 -26.61
CA LEU A 199 -25.71 5.85 -25.89
C LEU A 199 -25.15 7.01 -26.72
N ASP A 200 -24.35 6.74 -27.75
CA ASP A 200 -23.81 7.74 -28.67
C ASP A 200 -24.80 8.09 -29.81
N ALA A 201 -26.02 7.53 -29.79
CA ALA A 201 -27.02 7.76 -30.82
C ALA A 201 -27.46 9.24 -30.86
N PRO A 202 -27.56 9.87 -32.05
CA PRO A 202 -28.10 11.21 -32.20
C PRO A 202 -29.58 11.31 -31.81
N ASP A 203 -30.36 10.21 -31.87
CA ASP A 203 -31.75 10.17 -31.43
C ASP A 203 -31.84 10.16 -29.89
N PRO A 204 -32.44 11.17 -29.24
CA PRO A 204 -32.64 11.20 -27.80
C PRO A 204 -33.47 10.01 -27.27
N ALA A 205 -34.43 9.49 -28.05
CA ALA A 205 -35.25 8.36 -27.64
C ALA A 205 -34.46 7.04 -27.62
N ALA A 206 -33.51 6.88 -28.54
CA ALA A 206 -32.60 5.75 -28.56
C ALA A 206 -31.64 5.77 -27.37
N ARG A 207 -31.12 6.95 -26.99
CA ARG A 207 -30.25 7.12 -25.82
C ARG A 207 -30.96 6.83 -24.51
N GLU A 208 -32.21 7.30 -24.38
CA GLU A 208 -33.02 7.00 -23.20
C GLU A 208 -33.23 5.49 -23.04
N LEU A 209 -33.63 4.79 -24.11
CA LEU A 209 -33.81 3.34 -24.10
C LEU A 209 -32.49 2.63 -23.77
N ALA A 210 -31.38 3.03 -24.39
CA ALA A 210 -30.06 2.44 -24.19
C ALA A 210 -29.61 2.55 -22.72
N GLN A 211 -29.80 3.71 -22.09
CA GLN A 211 -29.42 3.93 -20.69
C GLN A 211 -30.19 3.01 -19.73
N PHE A 212 -31.49 2.84 -19.96
CA PHE A 212 -32.33 1.94 -19.14
C PHE A 212 -31.97 0.46 -19.36
N GLU A 213 -31.81 0.03 -20.61
CA GLU A 213 -31.46 -1.36 -20.93
C GLU A 213 -30.03 -1.71 -20.53
N LEU A 214 -29.11 -0.75 -20.55
CA LEU A 214 -27.76 -0.90 -20.00
C LEU A 214 -27.81 -1.18 -18.49
N ALA A 215 -28.61 -0.43 -17.73
CA ALA A 215 -28.80 -0.66 -16.30
C ALA A 215 -29.40 -2.05 -16.05
N THR A 216 -30.37 -2.46 -16.86
CA THR A 216 -31.03 -3.77 -16.79
C THR A 216 -30.09 -4.92 -17.13
N ALA A 217 -29.24 -4.76 -18.15
CA ALA A 217 -28.24 -5.76 -18.53
C ALA A 217 -27.20 -5.95 -17.42
N ARG A 218 -26.76 -4.86 -16.77
CA ARG A 218 -25.84 -4.92 -15.61
C ARG A 218 -26.49 -5.56 -14.39
N GLU A 219 -27.77 -5.30 -14.14
CA GLU A 219 -28.54 -5.95 -13.07
C GLU A 219 -28.60 -7.47 -13.28
N TYR A 220 -28.99 -7.92 -14.47
CA TYR A 220 -29.07 -9.35 -14.80
C TYR A 220 -27.70 -10.05 -14.89
N LYS A 221 -26.62 -9.27 -15.05
CA LYS A 221 -25.25 -9.76 -14.95
C LYS A 221 -24.72 -9.82 -13.51
N GLU A 222 -25.56 -9.49 -12.51
CA GLU A 222 -25.22 -9.42 -11.08
C GLU A 222 -24.19 -8.31 -10.73
N HIS A 223 -24.02 -7.32 -11.61
CA HIS A 223 -23.19 -6.14 -11.33
C HIS A 223 -23.98 -5.08 -10.55
N LEU A 224 -24.45 -5.43 -9.35
CA LEU A 224 -25.48 -4.69 -8.60
C LEU A 224 -25.09 -3.23 -8.32
N ALA A 225 -23.84 -2.97 -7.93
CA ALA A 225 -23.37 -1.60 -7.68
C ALA A 225 -23.44 -0.72 -8.95
N HIS A 226 -23.06 -1.27 -10.11
CA HIS A 226 -23.14 -0.57 -11.38
C HIS A 226 -24.59 -0.43 -11.87
N ALA A 227 -25.43 -1.44 -11.67
CA ALA A 227 -26.85 -1.36 -11.98
C ALA A 227 -27.54 -0.25 -11.17
N ARG A 228 -27.22 -0.13 -9.87
CA ARG A 228 -27.71 0.97 -9.00
C ARG A 228 -27.30 2.34 -9.54
N ALA A 229 -26.02 2.50 -9.89
CA ALA A 229 -25.52 3.75 -10.45
C ALA A 229 -26.21 4.11 -11.76
N GLU A 230 -26.36 3.16 -12.68
CA GLU A 230 -26.99 3.40 -13.99
C GLU A 230 -28.49 3.67 -13.88
N TYR A 231 -29.22 3.00 -12.97
CA TYR A 231 -30.62 3.36 -12.69
C TYR A 231 -30.75 4.75 -12.07
N LYS A 232 -29.82 5.15 -11.21
CA LYS A 232 -29.78 6.51 -10.64
C LYS A 232 -29.50 7.54 -11.75
N ASN A 233 -28.50 7.30 -12.60
CA ASN A 233 -28.18 8.15 -13.75
C ASN A 233 -29.35 8.28 -14.72
N TYR A 234 -30.05 7.17 -14.99
CA TYR A 234 -31.25 7.16 -15.83
C TYR A 234 -32.35 8.05 -15.24
N LEU A 235 -32.58 7.99 -13.92
CA LEU A 235 -33.58 8.81 -13.22
C LEU A 235 -33.20 10.28 -13.08
N GLU A 236 -31.90 10.59 -13.02
CA GLU A 236 -31.39 11.96 -13.03
C GLU A 236 -31.51 12.59 -14.43
N THR A 237 -31.17 11.82 -15.46
CA THR A 237 -31.20 12.28 -16.86
C THR A 237 -32.61 12.29 -17.46
N TYR A 238 -33.44 11.30 -17.08
CA TYR A 238 -34.80 11.10 -17.58
C TYR A 238 -35.81 10.92 -16.43
N PRO A 239 -36.02 11.95 -15.59
CA PRO A 239 -36.88 11.86 -14.40
C PRO A 239 -38.34 11.54 -14.73
N GLU A 240 -38.82 11.93 -15.92
CA GLU A 240 -40.14 11.59 -16.47
C GLU A 240 -40.05 10.69 -17.71
N GLY A 241 -38.93 9.97 -17.86
CA GLY A 241 -38.70 9.05 -18.97
C GLY A 241 -39.71 7.89 -19.03
N ARG A 242 -39.82 7.27 -20.21
CA ARG A 242 -40.70 6.12 -20.49
C ARG A 242 -40.53 4.97 -19.50
N HIS A 243 -39.33 4.78 -18.95
CA HIS A 243 -39.01 3.70 -18.00
C HIS A 243 -38.73 4.21 -16.58
N ALA A 244 -39.02 5.48 -16.25
CA ALA A 244 -38.69 6.08 -14.94
C ALA A 244 -39.33 5.32 -13.77
N GLU A 245 -40.61 4.97 -13.86
CA GLU A 245 -41.28 4.18 -12.80
C GLU A 245 -40.66 2.79 -12.63
N GLN A 246 -40.26 2.13 -13.72
CA GLN A 246 -39.61 0.83 -13.66
C GLN A 246 -38.19 0.93 -13.07
N ALA A 247 -37.42 1.95 -13.44
CA ALA A 247 -36.09 2.21 -12.90
C ALA A 247 -36.15 2.51 -11.39
N ARG A 248 -37.14 3.28 -10.90
CA ARG A 248 -37.36 3.52 -9.46
C ARG A 248 -37.64 2.22 -8.71
N ALA A 249 -38.51 1.37 -9.26
CA ALA A 249 -38.86 0.10 -8.63
C ALA A 249 -37.66 -0.84 -8.52
N ARG A 250 -36.87 -0.96 -9.60
CA ARG A 250 -35.65 -1.78 -9.64
C ARG A 250 -34.54 -1.24 -8.75
N LEU A 251 -34.31 0.08 -8.77
CA LEU A 251 -33.35 0.73 -7.86
C LEU A 251 -33.71 0.50 -6.39
N LYS A 252 -35.00 0.61 -6.04
CA LYS A 252 -35.47 0.32 -4.67
C LYS A 252 -35.21 -1.13 -4.27
N ALA A 253 -35.41 -2.09 -5.17
CA ALA A 253 -35.10 -3.50 -4.90
C ALA A 253 -33.60 -3.72 -4.67
N LEU A 254 -32.74 -3.03 -5.43
CA LEU A 254 -31.27 -3.12 -5.32
C LEU A 254 -30.68 -2.40 -4.09
N MET A 255 -31.40 -1.43 -3.52
CA MET A 255 -31.00 -0.71 -2.31
C MET A 255 -31.43 -1.40 -1.01
N GLY A 256 -32.17 -2.52 -1.10
CA GLY A 256 -32.69 -3.27 0.05
C GLY A 256 -31.63 -3.93 0.93
N ASP A 257 -30.39 -4.04 0.46
CA ASP A 257 -29.24 -4.57 1.21
C ASP A 257 -28.12 -3.51 1.26
N ARG A 258 -27.85 -2.95 2.46
CA ARG A 258 -26.71 -2.06 2.76
C ARG A 258 -25.93 -2.60 3.97
N PRO A 259 -24.61 -2.37 4.01
CA PRO A 259 -24.09 -1.22 4.76
C PRO A 259 -23.07 -0.37 3.98
N ILE A 260 -22.92 0.88 4.44
CA ILE A 260 -21.91 1.88 4.08
C ILE A 260 -21.27 2.31 5.40
N TRP A 261 -19.94 2.37 5.52
CA TRP A 261 -19.31 3.44 6.32
C TRP A 261 -17.90 3.79 5.89
N LEU A 262 -17.66 5.10 5.81
CA LEU A 262 -16.43 5.73 5.34
C LEU A 262 -16.33 7.15 5.89
N GLY A 263 -15.30 7.43 6.70
CA GLY A 263 -15.05 8.80 7.13
C GLY A 263 -13.93 8.96 8.15
N THR A 264 -13.07 9.93 7.87
CA THR A 264 -12.17 10.66 8.75
C THR A 264 -12.93 11.39 9.87
N THR A 265 -12.17 11.84 10.87
CA THR A 265 -12.58 12.66 12.04
C THR A 265 -13.48 13.85 11.69
N GLU A 266 -14.79 13.71 11.94
CA GLU A 266 -15.69 14.54 12.79
C GLU A 266 -17.14 14.10 12.49
N ASP A 267 -17.95 13.96 13.55
CA ASP A 267 -19.28 13.32 13.61
C ASP A 267 -19.26 11.79 13.36
N ILE A 268 -19.65 10.91 14.28
CA ILE A 268 -20.86 10.91 15.11
C ILE A 268 -20.51 10.21 16.44
N ALA A 269 -20.90 10.81 17.56
CA ALA A 269 -21.13 10.07 18.80
C ALA A 269 -22.28 9.08 18.55
N ALA A 270 -21.95 7.89 18.04
CA ALA A 270 -22.89 6.81 17.87
C ALA A 270 -22.73 5.92 19.08
N GLU A 271 -23.58 6.11 20.10
CA GLU A 271 -23.77 5.11 21.15
C GLU A 271 -24.11 3.77 20.48
N GLY A 272 -23.11 2.90 20.35
CA GLY A 272 -23.21 1.63 19.65
C GLY A 272 -22.15 0.65 20.15
N PRO A 273 -22.40 -0.67 20.04
CA PRO A 273 -21.40 -1.67 20.41
C PRO A 273 -20.14 -1.51 19.56
N PRO A 274 -18.94 -1.87 20.09
CA PRO A 274 -17.69 -1.75 19.35
C PRO A 274 -17.76 -2.48 18.01
N GLU A 275 -17.37 -1.78 16.95
CA GLU A 275 -17.26 -2.35 15.61
C GLU A 275 -15.98 -3.19 15.53
N TYR A 276 -16.10 -4.41 15.00
CA TYR A 276 -15.00 -5.35 14.87
C TYR A 276 -14.79 -5.69 13.40
N GLU A 277 -13.55 -5.51 12.92
CA GLU A 277 -13.15 -5.87 11.57
C GLU A 277 -12.07 -6.96 11.63
N TYR A 278 -12.18 -7.90 10.70
CA TYR A 278 -11.20 -8.96 10.49
C TYR A 278 -10.93 -9.06 9.00
N PHE A 279 -9.66 -9.00 8.61
CA PHE A 279 -9.24 -9.19 7.23
C PHE A 279 -7.87 -9.84 7.19
N GLY A 280 -7.59 -10.52 6.09
CA GLY A 280 -6.38 -11.33 6.00
C GLY A 280 -6.37 -12.21 4.76
N SER A 281 -5.29 -12.96 4.62
CA SER A 281 -5.12 -13.94 3.56
C SER A 281 -4.28 -15.11 4.04
N ALA A 282 -4.51 -16.27 3.46
CA ALA A 282 -3.65 -17.43 3.59
C ALA A 282 -3.21 -17.84 2.19
N SER A 283 -1.94 -18.24 2.07
CA SER A 283 -1.32 -18.50 0.77
C SER A 283 -0.40 -19.71 0.85
N VAL A 284 -0.29 -20.46 -0.24
CA VAL A 284 0.61 -21.61 -0.34
C VAL A 284 1.29 -21.58 -1.71
N TYR A 285 2.62 -21.73 -1.69
CA TYR A 285 3.50 -21.70 -2.86
C TYR A 285 4.34 -22.95 -2.89
N TYR A 286 4.44 -23.56 -4.07
CA TYR A 286 5.43 -24.58 -4.32
C TYR A 286 6.45 -24.00 -5.29
N ASP A 287 7.71 -23.93 -4.87
CA ASP A 287 8.83 -23.44 -5.64
C ASP A 287 9.74 -24.63 -5.98
N ARG A 288 10.01 -24.84 -7.28
CA ARG A 288 10.92 -25.86 -7.80
C ARG A 288 11.87 -25.22 -8.80
N ASP A 289 13.17 -25.41 -8.62
CA ASP A 289 14.21 -25.00 -9.55
C ASP A 289 15.15 -26.18 -9.85
N GLU A 290 15.42 -26.39 -11.13
CA GLU A 290 16.23 -27.48 -11.63
C GLU A 290 17.24 -26.96 -12.64
N SER A 291 18.48 -27.40 -12.53
CA SER A 291 19.52 -27.13 -13.52
C SER A 291 19.84 -28.40 -14.29
N MET A 292 19.68 -28.32 -15.62
CA MET A 292 20.08 -29.37 -16.56
C MET A 292 21.42 -28.99 -17.21
N TYR A 293 22.40 -29.88 -17.10
CA TYR A 293 23.70 -29.74 -17.75
C TYR A 293 23.78 -30.68 -18.97
N GLU A 294 24.39 -30.23 -20.07
CA GLU A 294 24.46 -30.95 -21.36
C GLU A 294 24.99 -32.39 -21.26
N ASP A 295 25.81 -32.68 -20.25
CA ASP A 295 26.44 -34.00 -19.99
C ASP A 295 26.22 -34.49 -18.53
N GLY A 296 25.23 -33.97 -17.81
CA GLY A 296 25.07 -34.19 -16.35
C GLY A 296 23.73 -34.74 -15.88
N GLU A 297 23.69 -35.15 -14.61
CA GLU A 297 22.45 -35.45 -13.87
C GLU A 297 21.65 -34.14 -13.62
N GLU A 298 20.32 -34.27 -13.58
CA GLU A 298 19.42 -33.20 -13.18
C GLU A 298 19.67 -32.85 -11.71
N VAL A 299 20.05 -31.61 -11.45
CA VAL A 299 20.27 -31.11 -10.08
C VAL A 299 19.07 -30.26 -9.69
N GLU A 300 18.34 -30.72 -8.67
CA GLU A 300 17.28 -29.95 -8.04
C GLU A 300 17.92 -28.92 -7.09
N ASN A 301 17.86 -27.65 -7.47
CA ASN A 301 18.48 -26.54 -6.72
C ASN A 301 17.55 -25.99 -5.64
N LEU A 302 16.24 -26.05 -5.86
CA LEU A 302 15.21 -25.58 -4.94
C LEU A 302 14.00 -26.49 -5.04
N SER A 303 13.47 -26.89 -3.90
CA SER A 303 12.19 -27.58 -3.80
C SER A 303 11.60 -27.25 -2.45
N SER A 304 10.59 -26.39 -2.41
CA SER A 304 10.02 -25.97 -1.14
C SER A 304 8.54 -25.63 -1.24
N LEU A 305 7.82 -25.83 -0.14
CA LEU A 305 6.45 -25.41 0.04
C LEU A 305 6.40 -24.26 1.05
N THR A 306 6.10 -23.06 0.59
CA THR A 306 5.88 -21.89 1.46
C THR A 306 4.41 -21.76 1.80
N THR A 307 4.06 -21.77 3.07
CA THR A 307 2.74 -21.37 3.57
C THR A 307 2.83 -20.01 4.22
N GLY A 308 2.10 -19.02 3.74
CA GLY A 308 2.05 -17.68 4.30
C GLY A 308 0.69 -17.34 4.87
N PHE A 309 0.66 -16.52 5.92
CA PHE A 309 -0.56 -15.92 6.44
C PHE A 309 -0.39 -14.42 6.72
N ASP A 310 -1.49 -13.70 6.54
CA ASP A 310 -1.68 -12.31 6.91
C ASP A 310 -3.02 -12.24 7.64
N ALA A 311 -3.01 -11.73 8.87
CA ALA A 311 -4.21 -11.54 9.65
C ALA A 311 -4.14 -10.20 10.37
N THR A 312 -5.19 -9.40 10.20
CA THR A 312 -5.39 -8.14 10.91
C THR A 312 -6.76 -8.13 11.57
N TRP A 313 -6.77 -7.73 12.83
CA TRP A 313 -7.97 -7.48 13.61
C TRP A 313 -8.00 -6.03 14.04
N ARG A 314 -9.15 -5.38 13.91
CA ARG A 314 -9.38 -4.01 14.40
C ARG A 314 -10.63 -3.96 15.25
N SER A 315 -10.57 -3.15 16.31
CA SER A 315 -11.72 -2.80 17.11
C SER A 315 -11.71 -1.30 17.38
N ARG A 316 -12.85 -0.65 17.14
CA ARG A 316 -13.02 0.78 17.40
C ARG A 316 -14.19 1.02 18.35
N SER A 317 -13.95 1.92 19.28
CA SER A 317 -14.96 2.48 20.19
C SER A 317 -14.83 4.00 20.20
N ASP A 318 -15.74 4.68 20.88
CA ASP A 318 -15.71 6.14 21.05
C ASP A 318 -14.49 6.64 21.85
N THR A 319 -13.79 5.75 22.54
CA THR A 319 -12.68 6.12 23.45
C THR A 319 -11.33 5.58 22.98
N PHE A 320 -11.31 4.37 22.42
CA PHE A 320 -10.10 3.70 21.98
C PHE A 320 -10.27 2.97 20.66
N ALA A 321 -9.18 2.91 19.91
CA ALA A 321 -8.99 2.03 18.77
C ALA A 321 -7.86 1.04 19.07
N VAL A 322 -8.09 -0.23 18.76
CA VAL A 322 -7.13 -1.32 18.90
C VAL A 322 -6.94 -1.98 17.54
N GLU A 323 -5.69 -2.26 17.19
CA GLU A 323 -5.34 -3.04 16.00
C GLU A 323 -4.37 -4.14 16.39
N ALA A 324 -4.58 -5.37 15.94
CA ALA A 324 -3.61 -6.45 16.07
C ALA A 324 -3.26 -6.97 14.68
N VAL A 325 -1.97 -7.13 14.41
CA VAL A 325 -1.44 -7.57 13.12
C VAL A 325 -0.53 -8.77 13.32
N ALA A 326 -0.75 -9.82 12.55
CA ALA A 326 0.07 -11.02 12.51
C ALA A 326 0.35 -11.42 11.06
N ILE A 327 1.61 -11.31 10.64
CA ILE A 327 2.06 -11.62 9.29
C ILE A 327 3.32 -12.47 9.39
N GLY A 328 3.28 -13.64 8.75
CA GLY A 328 4.40 -14.58 8.74
C GLY A 328 4.27 -15.66 7.68
N SER A 329 5.29 -16.49 7.59
CA SER A 329 5.29 -17.66 6.71
C SER A 329 6.13 -18.80 7.27
N TYR A 330 5.84 -20.00 6.79
CA TYR A 330 6.59 -21.22 7.03
C TYR A 330 7.01 -21.81 5.69
N GLU A 331 8.29 -22.07 5.52
CA GLU A 331 8.86 -22.75 4.37
C GLU A 331 9.25 -24.16 4.78
N LEU A 332 8.67 -25.16 4.10
CA LEU A 332 9.05 -26.56 4.19
C LEU A 332 9.96 -26.89 3.00
N SER A 333 11.21 -27.27 3.24
CA SER A 333 12.14 -27.71 2.21
C SER A 333 11.95 -29.20 1.93
N PHE A 334 11.90 -29.59 0.66
CA PHE A 334 11.88 -31.00 0.24
C PHE A 334 13.28 -31.54 -0.09
N LEU A 335 14.31 -30.68 -0.05
CA LEU A 335 15.70 -31.07 -0.30
C LEU A 335 16.42 -31.46 0.99
N ASP A 336 16.31 -30.61 2.01
CA ASP A 336 16.91 -30.81 3.34
C ASP A 336 16.00 -30.18 4.39
N ASP A 337 15.54 -30.96 5.37
CA ASP A 337 14.62 -30.52 6.42
C ASP A 337 15.26 -29.49 7.37
N ARG A 338 16.59 -29.37 7.37
CA ARG A 338 17.31 -28.33 8.10
C ARG A 338 17.17 -26.94 7.48
N ASP A 339 16.71 -26.87 6.23
CA ASP A 339 16.46 -25.62 5.50
C ASP A 339 15.01 -25.13 5.68
N ASP A 340 14.20 -25.83 6.47
CA ASP A 340 12.88 -25.37 6.87
C ASP A 340 13.00 -24.02 7.60
N LEU A 341 12.17 -23.05 7.20
CA LEU A 341 12.31 -21.68 7.69
C LEU A 341 10.99 -21.06 8.12
N THR A 342 10.91 -20.71 9.41
CA THR A 342 9.82 -19.91 9.95
C THR A 342 10.19 -18.43 9.88
N ARG A 343 9.30 -17.61 9.32
CA ARG A 343 9.47 -16.16 9.21
C ARG A 343 8.33 -15.45 9.93
N VAL A 344 8.68 -14.59 10.87
CA VAL A 344 7.72 -13.67 11.51
C VAL A 344 8.05 -12.26 11.05
N ASN A 345 7.21 -11.74 10.14
CA ASN A 345 7.41 -10.44 9.52
C ASN A 345 6.92 -9.31 10.42
N ARG A 346 5.69 -9.43 10.92
CA ARG A 346 5.05 -8.48 11.83
C ARG A 346 4.17 -9.21 12.81
N PHE A 347 4.25 -8.82 14.07
CA PHE A 347 3.40 -9.38 15.11
C PHE A 347 3.28 -8.35 16.22
N TYR A 348 2.25 -7.50 16.16
CA TYR A 348 2.10 -6.39 17.10
C TYR A 348 0.65 -6.08 17.42
N ILE A 349 0.47 -5.34 18.52
CA ILE A 349 -0.79 -4.75 18.93
C ILE A 349 -0.60 -3.24 19.09
N ASP A 350 -1.52 -2.49 18.51
CA ASP A 350 -1.68 -1.05 18.64
C ASP A 350 -2.83 -0.72 19.56
N LEU A 351 -2.63 0.33 20.36
CA LEU A 351 -3.66 0.97 21.16
C LEU A 351 -3.56 2.49 20.93
N LYS A 352 -4.69 3.10 20.60
CA LYS A 352 -4.79 4.54 20.34
C LYS A 352 -6.05 5.06 21.03
N ASP A 353 -6.02 6.24 21.63
CA ASP A 353 -7.25 6.92 22.05
C ASP A 353 -7.96 7.55 20.84
N ALA A 354 -9.24 7.89 20.98
CA ALA A 354 -10.06 8.41 19.88
C ALA A 354 -9.54 9.73 19.29
N GLY A 355 -8.91 10.58 20.11
CA GLY A 355 -8.26 11.81 19.66
C GLY A 355 -6.81 11.63 19.22
N GLU A 356 -6.29 10.40 19.23
CA GLU A 356 -4.89 10.05 18.99
C GLU A 356 -3.89 10.84 19.85
N ASN A 357 -4.30 11.37 21.01
CA ASN A 357 -3.41 12.02 21.96
C ASN A 357 -2.38 11.04 22.52
N PHE A 358 -2.75 9.77 22.63
CA PHE A 358 -1.94 8.66 23.09
C PHE A 358 -1.95 7.55 22.04
N VAL A 359 -0.76 7.15 21.61
CA VAL A 359 -0.57 6.00 20.72
C VAL A 359 0.46 5.06 21.34
N SER A 360 0.23 3.77 21.24
CA SER A 360 1.12 2.73 21.74
C SER A 360 1.15 1.59 20.75
N ARG A 361 2.34 1.02 20.51
CA ARG A 361 2.53 -0.17 19.69
C ARG A 361 3.51 -1.11 20.37
N VAL A 362 3.15 -2.38 20.53
CA VAL A 362 4.01 -3.40 21.16
C VAL A 362 4.07 -4.65 20.31
N GLY A 363 5.28 -5.14 20.07
CA GLY A 363 5.56 -6.39 19.33
C GLY A 363 6.62 -6.21 18.25
N ARG A 364 6.66 -7.17 17.32
CA ARG A 364 7.54 -7.17 16.14
C ARG A 364 7.05 -6.18 15.10
N GLN A 365 7.83 -5.13 14.87
CA GLN A 365 7.41 -3.97 14.07
C GLN A 365 8.60 -3.33 13.35
N SER A 366 8.32 -2.40 12.44
CA SER A 366 9.32 -1.51 11.84
C SER A 366 8.93 -0.06 12.07
N SER A 367 9.92 0.82 12.13
CA SER A 367 9.73 2.27 12.22
C SER A 367 10.51 2.95 11.10
N SER A 368 9.90 3.95 10.47
CA SER A 368 10.55 4.81 9.47
C SER A 368 10.98 6.15 10.03
N LYS A 369 10.78 6.38 11.34
CA LYS A 369 11.06 7.64 12.04
C LYS A 369 11.87 7.40 13.30
N GLY A 370 12.50 8.47 13.78
CA GLY A 370 13.10 8.49 15.11
C GLY A 370 14.46 7.80 15.19
N GLY A 371 15.16 7.68 14.06
CA GLY A 371 16.51 7.11 14.01
C GLY A 371 16.58 5.58 14.12
N VAL A 372 15.43 4.90 14.13
CA VAL A 372 15.35 3.43 14.09
C VAL A 372 15.58 2.96 12.66
N LEU A 373 16.57 2.10 12.46
CA LEU A 373 17.06 1.74 11.13
C LEU A 373 16.48 0.43 10.59
N THR A 374 15.97 -0.43 11.46
CA THR A 374 15.59 -1.81 11.11
C THR A 374 14.24 -2.19 11.71
N ARG A 375 13.81 -3.42 11.42
CA ARG A 375 12.78 -4.11 12.19
C ARG A 375 13.28 -4.34 13.62
N PHE A 376 12.36 -4.42 14.56
CA PHE A 376 12.68 -4.71 15.95
C PHE A 376 11.49 -5.34 16.68
N ASP A 377 11.81 -6.07 17.74
CA ASP A 377 10.87 -6.54 18.74
C ASP A 377 10.88 -5.55 19.90
N GLY A 378 9.78 -4.82 20.13
CA GLY A 378 9.79 -3.77 21.14
C GLY A 378 8.51 -2.99 21.27
N ALA A 379 8.62 -1.82 21.89
CA ALA A 379 7.50 -0.95 22.19
C ALA A 379 7.75 0.49 21.72
N GLN A 380 6.66 1.14 21.33
CA GLN A 380 6.59 2.57 21.03
C GLN A 380 5.45 3.20 21.83
N LEU A 381 5.70 4.41 22.34
CA LEU A 381 4.72 5.20 23.07
C LEU A 381 4.78 6.63 22.56
N GLY A 382 3.67 7.19 22.13
CA GLY A 382 3.57 8.56 21.64
C GLY A 382 2.53 9.35 22.40
N TYR A 383 2.89 10.54 22.86
CA TYR A 383 1.99 11.46 23.58
C TYR A 383 1.97 12.84 22.93
N LEU A 384 0.78 13.33 22.60
CA LEU A 384 0.55 14.64 22.01
C LEU A 384 0.66 15.72 23.11
N LEU A 385 1.80 16.41 23.15
CA LEU A 385 2.08 17.47 24.13
C LEU A 385 1.31 18.75 23.82
N THR A 386 1.14 19.05 22.53
CA THR A 386 0.35 20.17 21.99
C THR A 386 -0.23 19.74 20.65
N GLU A 387 -1.18 20.50 20.08
CA GLU A 387 -1.77 20.23 18.75
C GLU A 387 -0.75 20.01 17.61
N LYS A 388 0.52 20.43 17.79
CA LYS A 388 1.57 20.31 16.77
C LYS A 388 2.80 19.53 17.23
N VAL A 389 2.85 19.04 18.46
CA VAL A 389 4.06 18.40 19.00
C VAL A 389 3.69 17.11 19.67
N ARG A 390 4.18 15.99 19.13
CA ARG A 390 4.09 14.66 19.74
C ARG A 390 5.49 14.22 20.17
N ALA A 391 5.62 13.84 21.43
CA ALA A 391 6.82 13.18 21.93
C ALA A 391 6.63 11.68 21.86
N ASN A 392 7.60 10.97 21.29
CA ASN A 392 7.57 9.53 21.17
C ASN A 392 8.79 8.92 21.86
N LEU A 393 8.55 7.81 22.55
CA LEU A 393 9.58 6.93 23.12
C LEU A 393 9.57 5.62 22.34
N VAL A 394 10.75 5.07 22.09
CA VAL A 394 10.93 3.79 21.41
C VAL A 394 11.99 2.99 22.16
N ALA A 395 11.76 1.69 22.34
CA ALA A 395 12.77 0.78 22.83
C ALA A 395 12.50 -0.64 22.30
N GLY A 396 13.56 -1.39 22.06
CA GLY A 396 13.43 -2.75 21.56
C GLY A 396 14.75 -3.40 21.19
N PHE A 397 14.62 -4.60 20.61
CA PHE A 397 15.71 -5.45 20.17
C PHE A 397 15.70 -5.49 18.64
N PRO A 398 16.79 -5.07 17.95
CA PRO A 398 16.85 -5.12 16.50
C PRO A 398 16.67 -6.55 15.97
N VAL A 399 15.89 -6.70 14.91
CA VAL A 399 15.68 -7.95 14.18
C VAL A 399 16.27 -7.74 12.79
N ASN A 400 17.35 -8.46 12.45
CA ASN A 400 18.02 -8.30 11.16
C ASN A 400 17.32 -9.11 10.09
N LEU A 401 17.01 -10.38 10.39
CA LEU A 401 16.38 -11.31 9.46
C LEU A 401 15.00 -11.76 9.98
N PRO A 402 14.01 -11.99 9.10
CA PRO A 402 12.65 -12.37 9.51
C PRO A 402 12.54 -13.68 10.30
N TYR A 403 13.56 -14.52 10.21
CA TYR A 403 13.69 -15.81 10.87
C TYR A 403 14.59 -15.77 12.11
N ASP A 404 15.12 -14.59 12.46
CA ASP A 404 15.86 -14.43 13.71
C ASP A 404 14.91 -14.56 14.91
N ASP A 405 15.37 -15.34 15.88
CA ASP A 405 14.82 -15.35 17.24
C ASP A 405 15.07 -14.01 17.93
N LEU A 406 14.42 -13.82 19.09
CA LEU A 406 14.65 -12.62 19.91
C LEU A 406 16.08 -12.62 20.44
N GLU A 407 16.92 -11.77 19.85
CA GLU A 407 18.28 -11.53 20.31
C GLU A 407 18.30 -10.45 21.39
N THR A 408 18.87 -10.75 22.55
CA THR A 408 18.81 -9.88 23.75
C THR A 408 20.12 -9.22 24.10
N ASP A 409 21.22 -9.64 23.47
CA ASP A 409 22.54 -9.00 23.58
C ASP A 409 22.58 -7.61 22.91
N ARG A 410 21.59 -7.30 22.07
CA ARG A 410 21.46 -6.07 21.30
C ARG A 410 20.13 -5.39 21.55
N TYR A 411 20.18 -4.17 22.05
CA TYR A 411 18.97 -3.40 22.30
C TYR A 411 19.21 -1.92 22.05
N PHE A 412 18.11 -1.19 21.85
CA PHE A 412 18.15 0.24 21.67
C PHE A 412 17.01 0.92 22.40
N TYR A 413 17.18 2.22 22.61
CA TYR A 413 16.14 3.10 23.08
C TYR A 413 16.35 4.50 22.52
N GLY A 414 15.25 5.24 22.37
CA GLY A 414 15.30 6.58 21.81
C GLY A 414 14.09 7.40 22.16
N VAL A 415 14.24 8.69 21.95
CA VAL A 415 13.16 9.68 22.00
C VAL A 415 13.14 10.43 20.69
N ASN A 416 11.95 10.69 20.17
CA ASN A 416 11.79 11.60 19.04
C ASN A 416 10.61 12.55 19.26
N PHE A 417 10.66 13.66 18.54
CA PHE A 417 9.61 14.67 18.54
C PHE A 417 9.11 14.83 17.11
N ASP A 418 7.85 14.47 16.88
CA ASP A 418 7.14 14.82 15.67
C ASP A 418 6.59 16.24 15.84
N LEU A 419 7.08 17.16 15.01
CA LEU A 419 6.64 18.53 14.96
C LEU A 419 5.78 18.68 13.69
N GLY A 420 4.47 18.69 13.89
CA GLY A 420 3.46 18.69 12.85
C GLY A 420 3.39 19.99 12.05
N ARG A 421 2.52 20.00 11.05
CA ARG A 421 2.47 20.98 9.96
C ARG A 421 2.55 22.46 10.39
N PHE A 422 3.74 23.05 10.26
CA PHE A 422 3.97 24.48 10.38
C PHE A 422 3.72 25.18 9.05
N ALA A 423 3.13 26.38 9.13
CA ALA A 423 2.80 27.20 7.96
C ALA A 423 2.06 26.45 6.84
N GLY A 424 1.29 25.39 7.18
CA GLY A 424 0.51 24.61 6.22
C GLY A 424 1.32 23.65 5.33
N HIS A 425 2.65 23.58 5.46
CA HIS A 425 3.49 22.88 4.49
C HIS A 425 4.67 22.10 5.08
N TRP A 426 5.05 22.37 6.32
CA TRP A 426 6.31 21.89 6.88
C TRP A 426 6.12 20.91 8.01
N ASP A 427 6.72 19.73 7.90
CA ASP A 427 6.74 18.72 8.95
C ASP A 427 8.19 18.39 9.32
N PHE A 428 8.46 18.26 10.61
CA PHE A 428 9.80 17.94 11.10
C PHE A 428 9.74 16.77 12.08
N ASN A 429 10.79 15.95 12.09
CA ASN A 429 11.04 14.99 13.16
C ASN A 429 12.46 15.21 13.67
N THR A 430 12.66 15.20 14.98
CA THR A 430 14.01 15.22 15.56
C THR A 430 14.13 14.12 16.58
N TYR A 431 15.29 13.46 16.65
CA TYR A 431 15.46 12.30 17.50
C TYR A 431 16.85 12.18 18.11
N ILE A 432 16.90 11.44 19.22
CA ILE A 432 18.12 10.93 19.84
C ILE A 432 17.90 9.45 20.08
N ILE A 433 18.86 8.62 19.66
CA ILE A 433 18.80 7.17 19.80
C ILE A 433 20.14 6.62 20.29
N ASN A 434 20.09 5.64 21.19
CA ASN A 434 21.25 4.89 21.65
C ASN A 434 21.04 3.41 21.35
N GLN A 435 22.02 2.77 20.73
CA GLN A 435 22.06 1.35 20.44
C GLN A 435 23.24 0.73 21.18
N ILE A 436 23.00 -0.41 21.80
CA ILE A 436 23.97 -1.15 22.59
C ILE A 436 24.02 -2.57 22.02
N ALA A 437 25.24 -3.09 21.85
CA ALA A 437 25.52 -4.45 21.45
C ALA A 437 26.59 -5.02 22.38
N ASP A 438 26.35 -6.19 22.96
CA ASP A 438 27.30 -6.87 23.85
C ASP A 438 27.78 -5.98 25.02
N ASP A 439 26.85 -5.25 25.65
CA ASP A 439 27.11 -4.25 26.71
C ASP A 439 28.02 -3.08 26.29
N VAL A 440 28.26 -2.89 25.00
CA VAL A 440 29.05 -1.79 24.43
C VAL A 440 28.14 -0.87 23.63
N ASP A 441 28.27 0.45 23.81
CA ASP A 441 27.59 1.43 22.95
C ASP A 441 28.02 1.21 21.49
N ASP A 442 27.08 0.80 20.64
CA ASP A 442 27.28 0.46 19.23
C ASP A 442 27.06 1.69 18.33
N ARG A 443 26.02 2.47 18.62
CA ARG A 443 25.67 3.72 17.92
C ARG A 443 24.98 4.70 18.86
N ARG A 444 25.35 5.98 18.80
CA ARG A 444 24.68 7.05 19.53
C ARG A 444 24.41 8.21 18.59
N ALA A 445 23.18 8.31 18.09
CA ALA A 445 22.86 9.28 17.04
C ALA A 445 21.88 10.35 17.50
N VAL A 446 22.10 11.56 16.98
CA VAL A 446 21.11 12.63 16.94
C VAL A 446 20.79 12.91 15.48
N GLY A 447 19.51 13.07 15.17
CA GLY A 447 19.12 13.34 13.80
C GLY A 447 17.87 14.19 13.67
N ALA A 448 17.69 14.69 12.46
CA ALA A 448 16.58 15.52 12.07
C ALA A 448 16.10 15.13 10.69
N GLU A 449 14.78 15.03 10.55
CA GLU A 449 14.07 14.89 9.31
C GLU A 449 13.28 16.17 9.07
N GLY A 450 13.39 16.71 7.87
CA GLY A 450 12.65 17.89 7.44
C GLY A 450 11.89 17.59 6.17
N ARG A 451 10.64 18.02 6.13
CA ARG A 451 9.76 17.78 5.01
C ARG A 451 8.95 18.99 4.65
N TYR A 452 8.79 19.18 3.34
CA TYR A 452 7.93 20.19 2.77
C TYR A 452 6.99 19.58 1.74
N ILE A 453 5.70 19.90 1.85
CA ILE A 453 4.71 19.66 0.80
C ILE A 453 4.04 20.98 0.44
N GLY A 454 4.22 21.40 -0.81
CA GLY A 454 3.48 22.49 -1.42
C GLY A 454 2.92 22.10 -2.79
N ARG A 455 2.07 22.97 -3.34
CA ARG A 455 1.41 22.75 -4.65
C ARG A 455 2.38 22.51 -5.81
N ASN A 456 3.52 23.18 -5.79
CA ASN A 456 4.50 23.19 -6.89
C ASN A 456 5.75 22.37 -6.57
N GLY A 457 5.81 21.67 -5.44
CA GLY A 457 6.97 20.85 -5.12
C GLY A 457 6.91 20.27 -3.72
N SER A 458 7.69 19.22 -3.54
CA SER A 458 7.91 18.55 -2.27
C SER A 458 9.40 18.29 -2.09
N PHE A 459 9.84 18.25 -0.84
CA PHE A 459 11.16 17.71 -0.55
C PHE A 459 11.18 17.02 0.81
N TYR A 460 12.15 16.13 0.96
CA TYR A 460 12.51 15.47 2.20
C TYR A 460 14.02 15.57 2.39
N SER A 461 14.42 15.79 3.62
CA SER A 461 15.81 15.72 4.02
C SER A 461 15.93 14.97 5.35
N LEU A 462 16.97 14.15 5.46
CA LEU A 462 17.38 13.47 6.67
C LEU A 462 18.84 13.81 6.93
N LEU A 463 19.15 14.19 8.15
CA LEU A 463 20.51 14.31 8.66
C LEU A 463 20.62 13.48 9.93
N ASP A 464 21.54 12.53 9.93
CA ASP A 464 21.87 11.66 11.06
C ASP A 464 23.35 11.83 11.42
N PHE A 465 23.61 12.23 12.65
CA PHE A 465 24.95 12.47 13.17
C PHE A 465 25.25 11.50 14.30
N ASP A 466 26.32 10.74 14.19
CA ASP A 466 26.76 9.83 15.24
C ASP A 466 27.73 10.53 16.20
N ILE A 467 27.26 10.72 17.42
CA ILE A 467 27.97 11.36 18.52
C ILE A 467 29.14 10.49 19.00
N LEU A 468 29.05 9.16 18.87
CA LEU A 468 30.11 8.24 19.27
C LEU A 468 31.34 8.35 18.35
N TYR A 469 31.12 8.63 17.08
CA TYR A 469 32.16 8.69 16.04
C TYR A 469 32.50 10.11 15.57
N ASP A 470 31.74 11.13 15.99
CA ASP A 470 31.90 12.53 15.55
C ASP A 470 31.77 12.70 14.03
N GLU A 471 30.89 11.91 13.41
CA GLU A 471 30.75 11.82 11.97
C GLU A 471 29.27 11.86 11.55
N VAL A 472 29.01 12.37 10.34
CA VAL A 472 27.69 12.27 9.71
C VAL A 472 27.51 10.83 9.24
N SER A 473 26.52 10.13 9.79
CA SER A 473 26.18 8.78 9.39
C SER A 473 25.36 8.76 8.11
N VAL A 474 24.35 9.64 8.03
CA VAL A 474 23.46 9.76 6.86
C VAL A 474 23.17 11.22 6.59
N PHE A 475 23.32 11.61 5.34
CA PHE A 475 22.67 12.80 4.80
C PHE A 475 21.92 12.42 3.54
N LEU A 476 20.60 12.59 3.57
CA LEU A 476 19.74 12.39 2.43
C LEU A 476 18.99 13.68 2.16
N PHE A 477 18.93 14.06 0.88
CA PHE A 477 18.06 15.09 0.38
C PHE A 477 17.44 14.61 -0.91
N THR A 478 16.12 14.74 -1.01
CA THR A 478 15.39 14.37 -2.21
C THR A 478 14.25 15.36 -2.38
N GLY A 479 14.18 15.93 -3.59
CA GLY A 479 13.27 17.02 -3.90
C GLY A 479 12.66 16.85 -5.27
N ASN A 480 11.39 17.24 -5.37
CA ASN A 480 10.65 17.36 -6.61
C ASN A 480 10.09 18.78 -6.73
N TYR A 481 10.27 19.41 -7.88
CA TYR A 481 9.72 20.73 -8.15
C TYR A 481 9.10 20.80 -9.54
N LEU A 482 7.83 21.17 -9.60
CA LEU A 482 7.12 21.50 -10.82
C LEU A 482 7.33 22.99 -11.11
N LEU A 483 8.04 23.27 -12.20
CA LEU A 483 8.24 24.64 -12.65
C LEU A 483 6.89 25.32 -12.94
N PRO A 484 6.79 26.66 -12.83
CA PRO A 484 5.55 27.40 -13.07
C PRO A 484 4.94 27.26 -14.48
N ASN A 485 5.60 26.51 -15.39
CA ASN A 485 5.09 26.20 -16.71
C ASN A 485 4.21 24.93 -16.74
N ASP A 486 4.00 24.30 -15.58
CA ASP A 486 3.20 23.09 -15.34
C ASP A 486 3.55 21.89 -16.24
N ARG A 487 4.75 21.88 -16.82
CA ARG A 487 5.22 20.85 -17.76
C ARG A 487 6.58 20.29 -17.41
N THR A 488 7.43 21.07 -16.76
CA THR A 488 8.81 20.67 -16.47
C THR A 488 8.95 20.34 -14.99
N ARG A 489 9.33 19.09 -14.70
CA ARG A 489 9.53 18.58 -13.35
C ARG A 489 11.04 18.37 -13.12
N ILE A 490 11.57 19.02 -12.10
CA ILE A 490 12.96 18.87 -11.67
C ILE A 490 12.98 17.91 -10.47
N ASN A 491 13.85 16.90 -10.54
CA ASN A 491 14.12 15.99 -9.43
C ASN A 491 15.56 16.19 -8.98
N VAL A 492 15.79 16.35 -7.68
CA VAL A 492 17.11 16.50 -7.08
C VAL A 492 17.28 15.39 -6.05
N LEU A 493 18.44 14.73 -6.07
CA LEU A 493 18.84 13.73 -5.08
C LEU A 493 20.27 14.03 -4.66
N ALA A 494 20.51 14.08 -3.36
CA ALA A 494 21.83 13.99 -2.75
C ALA A 494 21.77 12.92 -1.66
N ASP A 495 22.65 11.93 -1.74
CA ASP A 495 22.70 10.83 -0.78
C ASP A 495 24.17 10.64 -0.37
N PHE A 496 24.41 10.74 0.93
CA PHE A 496 25.66 10.44 1.57
C PHE A 496 25.40 9.49 2.74
N ARG A 497 26.14 8.40 2.76
CA ARG A 497 26.10 7.41 3.84
C ARG A 497 27.51 7.04 4.21
N GLY A 498 27.86 7.14 5.49
CA GLY A 498 29.03 6.44 6.01
C GLY A 498 28.78 4.95 5.85
N VAL A 499 29.54 4.25 5.00
CA VAL A 499 29.34 2.81 4.74
C VAL A 499 30.43 2.02 5.46
N PRO A 500 30.07 0.99 6.24
CA PRO A 500 28.72 0.73 6.75
C PRO A 500 28.23 1.82 7.71
N LEU A 501 26.90 1.96 7.89
CA LEU A 501 26.31 2.85 8.91
C LEU A 501 27.12 2.65 10.19
N LEU A 502 27.75 3.72 10.69
CA LEU A 502 28.82 3.67 11.68
C LEU A 502 28.34 2.95 12.95
N SER A 503 28.53 1.65 12.99
CA SER A 503 28.29 0.79 14.14
C SER A 503 29.53 -0.05 14.36
N LYS A 504 29.88 -0.26 15.63
CA LYS A 504 31.05 -1.05 16.01
C LYS A 504 30.97 -2.46 15.45
N HIS A 505 29.78 -3.05 15.47
CA HIS A 505 29.57 -4.40 14.97
C HIS A 505 29.85 -4.49 13.46
N GLN A 506 29.33 -3.55 12.66
CA GLN A 506 29.51 -3.58 11.22
C GLN A 506 30.94 -3.18 10.78
N GLN A 507 31.61 -2.30 11.53
CA GLN A 507 33.05 -2.01 11.34
C GLN A 507 33.94 -3.25 11.54
N CYS A 508 33.53 -4.20 12.39
CA CYS A 508 34.25 -5.45 12.60
C CYS A 508 34.04 -6.45 11.45
N ILE A 509 32.87 -6.42 10.79
CA ILE A 509 32.55 -7.29 9.64
C ILE A 509 33.31 -6.83 8.38
N ASP A 510 33.42 -5.52 8.14
CA ASP A 510 34.00 -4.96 6.91
C ASP A 510 35.53 -4.77 6.94
N ARG A 511 36.25 -5.42 7.87
CA ARG A 511 37.72 -5.42 7.91
C ARG A 511 38.30 -6.69 7.24
N PRO A 512 38.66 -6.66 5.94
CA PRO A 512 39.50 -7.72 5.39
C PRO A 512 40.93 -7.55 5.93
N GLY A 513 41.35 -8.46 6.82
CA GLY A 513 42.77 -8.66 7.10
C GLY A 513 43.28 -8.32 8.49
N PHE A 514 42.61 -8.76 9.56
CA PHE A 514 43.34 -9.09 10.79
C PHE A 514 43.62 -10.60 10.83
N PRO A 515 44.89 -11.05 10.83
CA PRO A 515 45.18 -12.46 10.95
C PRO A 515 44.72 -12.95 12.32
N PHE A 516 43.95 -14.05 12.32
CA PHE A 516 43.75 -14.87 13.50
C PHE A 516 45.12 -15.16 14.13
N ALA A 517 45.41 -14.50 15.25
CA ALA A 517 46.55 -14.86 16.08
C ALA A 517 46.25 -16.24 16.68
N GLY A 518 46.85 -17.26 16.06
CA GLY A 518 46.76 -18.64 16.49
C GLY A 518 47.09 -18.78 17.97
N ARG A 519 46.15 -19.37 18.71
CA ARG A 519 46.32 -19.77 20.11
C ARG A 519 47.23 -21.01 20.17
N ALA A 520 48.54 -20.81 19.97
CA ALA A 520 49.56 -21.81 20.25
C ALA A 520 50.07 -21.61 21.69
N GLY A 521 49.43 -22.30 22.64
CA GLY A 521 49.83 -22.34 24.04
C GLY A 521 50.05 -23.78 24.49
N GLY A 522 51.10 -24.42 23.96
CA GLY A 522 51.56 -25.74 24.41
C GLY A 522 52.15 -25.66 25.82
N ILE A 523 51.61 -26.46 26.72
CA ILE A 523 52.10 -26.69 28.08
C ILE A 523 53.41 -27.48 28.01
N PRO A 524 54.54 -27.02 28.58
CA PRO A 524 55.67 -27.90 28.85
C PRO A 524 55.51 -28.52 30.24
N ARG A 525 55.34 -29.86 30.28
CA ARG A 525 55.55 -30.64 31.50
C ARG A 525 57.03 -30.58 31.89
N ARG A 526 57.30 -30.17 33.13
CA ARG A 526 58.54 -30.47 33.86
C ARG A 526 58.30 -31.72 34.72
N GLY A 527 59.28 -32.61 34.77
CA GLY A 527 59.33 -33.76 35.68
C GLY A 527 59.40 -35.08 34.95
#